data_AF-X0TE95-F1
#
_entry.id   AF-X0TE95-F1
#
_cell.length_a   1.000
_cell.length_b   1.000
_cell.length_c   1.000
_cell.angle_alpha   90.00
_cell.angle_beta   90.00
_cell.angle_gamma   90.00
#
_symmetry.space_group_name_H-M   'P 1'
#
loop_
_entity.id
_entity.type
_entity.pdbx_description
1 polymer ?
#
loop_
_entity_poly.entity_id
_entity_poly.type
_entity_poly.pdbx_seq_one_letter_code
_entity_poly.pdbx_strand_id
1 'polypeptide(L)' 'AMTSAIYNLAGILLDGGLEFSIIGGDHGSIIIHELDESRILAIAVSEGDDKILRSHIAKIKTIIKS' A
#
# COMPACT_ATOMS: atom_id res chain seq x y z
N ALA A 1 -14.29 -0.07 -7.99
CA ALA A 1 -15.19 0.79 -7.20
C ALA A 1 -14.62 1.08 -5.81
N MET A 2 -14.37 0.06 -4.98
CA MET A 2 -13.85 0.23 -3.60
C MET A 2 -12.42 0.81 -3.55
N THR A 3 -11.52 0.34 -4.41
CA THR A 3 -10.13 0.82 -4.52
C THR A 3 -10.03 2.31 -4.88
N SER A 4 -10.90 2.78 -5.77
CA SER A 4 -10.96 4.21 -6.16
C SER A 4 -11.49 5.09 -5.02
N ALA A 5 -12.43 4.59 -4.22
CA ALA A 5 -12.94 5.31 -3.04
C ALA A 5 -11.86 5.43 -1.95
N ILE A 6 -11.07 4.37 -1.75
CA ILE A 6 -9.92 4.38 -0.82
C ILE A 6 -8.84 5.35 -1.30
N TYR A 7 -8.58 5.42 -2.61
CA TYR A 7 -7.61 6.36 -3.17
C TYR A 7 -8.05 7.82 -3.05
N ASN A 8 -9.31 8.12 -3.37
CA ASN A 8 -9.86 9.47 -3.19
C ASN A 8 -9.82 9.88 -1.72
N LEU A 9 -10.11 8.97 -0.79
CA LEU A 9 -10.03 9.24 0.65
C LEU A 9 -8.58 9.44 1.10
N ALA A 10 -7.64 8.62 0.62
CA ALA A 10 -6.22 8.75 0.90
C ALA A 10 -5.66 10.09 0.38
N GLY A 11 -6.00 10.47 -0.85
CA GLY A 11 -5.57 11.74 -1.45
C GLY A 11 -6.15 12.98 -0.76
N ILE A 12 -7.36 12.90 -0.19
CA ILE A 12 -7.96 13.99 0.61
C ILE A 12 -7.30 14.10 2.00
N LEU A 13 -6.89 12.98 2.60
CA LEU A 13 -6.32 12.95 3.95
C LEU A 13 -4.79 13.18 3.97
N LEU A 14 -4.10 12.92 2.87
CA LEU A 14 -2.64 12.99 2.75
C LEU A 14 -2.29 14.06 1.72
N ASP A 15 -2.17 15.30 2.17
CA ASP A 15 -1.75 16.49 1.41
C ASP A 15 -0.25 16.42 0.98
N GLY A 16 0.22 15.23 0.59
CA GLY A 16 1.63 14.90 0.33
C GLY A 16 1.91 13.55 -0.35
N GLY A 17 0.88 12.87 -0.88
CA GLY A 17 1.03 11.57 -1.56
C GLY A 17 1.07 10.37 -0.61
N LEU A 18 0.58 9.21 -1.07
CA LEU A 18 0.50 8.00 -0.27
C LEU A 18 1.77 7.16 -0.48
N GLU A 19 2.79 7.33 0.37
CA GLU A 19 4.01 6.52 0.23
C GLU A 19 3.70 5.01 0.26
N PHE A 20 2.84 4.56 1.19
CA PHE A 20 2.20 3.25 1.17
C PHE A 20 1.03 3.20 2.17
N SER A 21 0.17 2.20 2.06
CA SER A 21 -0.89 1.86 3.01
C SER A 21 -1.02 0.36 3.17
N ILE A 22 -1.55 -0.07 4.32
CA ILE A 22 -1.84 -1.48 4.62
C ILE A 22 -3.33 -1.57 4.93
N ILE A 23 -4.03 -2.44 4.22
CA ILE A 23 -5.40 -2.82 4.51
C ILE A 23 -5.37 -4.23 5.08
N GLY A 24 -5.56 -4.36 6.39
CA GLY A 24 -5.65 -5.66 7.07
C GLY A 24 -7.05 -6.27 6.93
N GLY A 25 -7.10 -7.61 6.92
CA GLY A 25 -8.34 -8.39 6.97
C GLY A 25 -8.10 -9.75 7.62
N ASP A 26 -9.18 -10.51 7.84
CA ASP A 26 -9.15 -11.76 8.59
C ASP A 26 -8.30 -12.88 7.96
N HIS A 27 -7.98 -12.74 6.66
CA HIS A 27 -7.21 -13.73 5.88
C HIS A 27 -5.89 -13.19 5.32
N GLY A 28 -5.43 -12.05 5.83
CA GLY A 28 -4.19 -11.41 5.38
C GLY A 28 -4.39 -9.93 5.09
N SER A 29 -3.43 -9.35 4.38
CA SER A 29 -3.37 -7.91 4.17
C SER A 29 -3.14 -7.55 2.72
N ILE A 30 -3.56 -6.35 2.34
CA ILE A 30 -3.23 -5.74 1.05
C ILE A 30 -2.30 -4.58 1.33
N ILE A 31 -1.10 -4.64 0.76
CA ILE A 31 -0.15 -3.53 0.74
C ILE A 31 -0.44 -2.71 -0.51
N ILE A 32 -0.65 -1.41 -0.35
CA ILE A 32 -0.85 -0.45 -1.43
C ILE A 32 0.34 0.50 -1.43
N HIS A 33 0.97 0.71 -2.58
CA HIS A 33 2.10 1.62 -2.75
C HIS A 33 1.89 2.49 -3.98
N GLU A 34 2.01 3.80 -3.85
CA GLU A 34 2.02 4.72 -4.98
C GLU A 34 3.37 4.61 -5.71
N LEU A 35 3.35 4.37 -7.03
CA LEU A 35 4.58 4.29 -7.83
C LEU A 35 4.92 5.66 -8.43
N ASP A 36 3.90 6.35 -8.92
CA ASP A 36 3.92 7.71 -9.44
C ASP A 36 2.49 8.27 -9.48
N GLU A 37 2.34 9.47 -10.05
CA GLU A 37 1.08 10.22 -10.17
C GLU A 37 -0.07 9.46 -10.85
N SER A 38 0.22 8.37 -11.57
CA SER A 38 -0.77 7.64 -12.39
C SER A 38 -0.85 6.14 -12.08
N ARG A 39 0.12 5.58 -11.33
CA ARG A 39 0.28 4.14 -11.14
C ARG A 39 0.34 3.77 -9.66
N ILE A 40 -0.35 2.68 -9.32
CA ILE A 40 -0.40 2.11 -7.98
C ILE A 40 -0.04 0.63 -8.07
N LEU A 41 0.76 0.17 -7.11
CA LEU A 41 1.02 -1.24 -6.87
C LEU A 41 0.20 -1.72 -5.67
N ALA A 42 -0.65 -2.72 -5.89
CA ALA A 42 -1.38 -3.40 -4.81
C ALA A 42 -0.92 -4.86 -4.74
N ILE A 43 -0.51 -5.31 -3.56
CA ILE A 43 -0.01 -6.66 -3.32
C ILE A 43 -0.81 -7.29 -2.20
N ALA A 44 -1.52 -8.38 -2.51
CA ALA A 44 -2.15 -9.22 -1.51
C ALA A 44 -1.11 -10.16 -0.89
N VAL A 45 -1.07 -10.21 0.44
CA VAL A 45 -0.20 -11.08 1.22
C VAL A 45 -1.06 -11.81 2.24
N SER A 46 -0.82 -13.12 2.43
CA SER A 46 -1.51 -13.93 3.44
C SER A 46 -1.04 -13.64 4.88
N GLU A 47 -0.41 -12.48 5.09
CA GLU A 47 0.22 -12.09 6.35
C GLU A 47 -0.57 -10.96 7.00
N GLY A 48 -0.72 -11.03 8.33
CA GLY A 48 -1.35 -10.01 9.16
C GLY A 48 -0.41 -9.37 10.18
N ASP A 49 0.78 -9.96 10.38
CA ASP A 49 1.78 -9.42 11.32
C ASP A 49 2.44 -8.14 10.76
N ASP A 50 2.25 -7.05 11.49
CA ASP A 50 2.71 -5.71 11.12
C ASP A 50 4.23 -5.63 10.90
N LYS A 51 5.03 -6.41 11.65
CA LYS A 51 6.50 -6.41 11.53
C LYS A 51 6.93 -7.09 10.23
N ILE A 52 6.28 -8.19 9.88
CA ILE A 52 6.54 -8.91 8.61
C ILE A 52 6.08 -8.05 7.42
N LEU A 53 4.90 -7.43 7.50
CA LEU A 53 4.39 -6.52 6.48
C LEU A 53 5.33 -5.34 6.22
N ARG A 54 5.89 -4.74 7.28
CA ARG A 54 6.92 -3.68 7.14
C ARG A 54 8.19 -4.17 6.47
N SER A 55 8.60 -5.42 6.72
CA SER A 55 9.73 -6.04 5.99
C SER A 55 9.45 -6.17 4.50
N HIS A 56 8.23 -6.57 4.12
CA HIS A 56 7.82 -6.62 2.73
C HIS A 56 7.83 -5.23 2.08
N ILE A 57 7.28 -4.22 2.75
CA ILE A 57 7.29 -2.83 2.27
C ILE A 57 8.71 -2.33 2.04
N ALA A 58 9.64 -2.60 2.96
CA ALA A 58 11.05 -2.21 2.78
C ALA A 58 11.67 -2.82 1.51
N LYS A 59 11.43 -4.12 1.27
CA LYS A 59 11.90 -4.81 0.06
C LYS A 59 11.27 -4.23 -1.21
N ILE A 60 9.98 -3.95 -1.19
CA ILE A 60 9.25 -3.32 -2.29
C ILE A 60 9.84 -1.95 -2.62
N LYS A 61 10.09 -1.11 -1.61
CA LYS A 61 10.74 0.20 -1.78
C LYS A 61 12.12 0.10 -2.40
N THR A 62 12.92 -0.91 -2.04
CA THR A 62 14.23 -1.14 -2.67
C THR A 62 14.11 -1.48 -4.15
N ILE A 63 13.11 -2.28 -4.53
CA ILE A 63 12.86 -2.65 -5.93
C ILE A 63 12.40 -1.46 -6.75
N ILE A 64 11.49 -0.63 -6.21
CA ILE A 64 10.88 0.49 -6.95
C ILE A 64 11.84 1.69 -7.08
N LYS A 65 12.79 1.87 -6.14
CA LYS A 65 13.83 2.91 -6.24
C LYS A 65 15.00 2.55 -7.18
N SER A 66 14.99 1.35 -7.76
CA SER A 66 15.98 0.91 -8.76
C SER A 66 15.55 1.32 -10.16
#